data_AF-D7G4Z6-F1
#
_entry.id   AF-D7G4Z6-F1
#
_cell.length_a   1.000
_cell.length_b   1.000
_cell.length_c   1.000
_cell.angle_alpha   90.00
_cell.angle_beta   90.00
_cell.angle_gamma   90.00
#
_symmetry.space_group_name_H-M   'P 1'
#
loop_
_entity.id
_entity.type
_entity.pdbx_description
1 polymer ?
#
loop_
_entity_poly.entity_id
_entity_poly.type
_entity_poly.pdbx_seq_one_letter_code
_entity_poly.pdbx_strand_id
1 'polypeptide(L)'
;MGDSEKIDNSGPNSYTIPEHARLLFALLEALGVTEKVTLVIHDRGSGLGFHWAETHRNAVKGIAFMEGIVTTFPTWDHFNKELHGPIKQLRGPEGEKMALEHNFFIEKLLPGAILRGLSGRRARSLPQAFPRSRQSTGPPLRGLAHFPSKETLPTLWLSLRPMVPGLPHPRSPSFS
;
A
#
# COMPACT_ATOMS: atom_id res chain seq x y z
N MET A 1 -10.83 4.60 2.29
CA MET A 1 -10.96 4.39 0.82
C MET A 1 -12.26 3.63 0.56
N GLY A 2 -12.76 3.59 -0.69
CA GLY A 2 -14.10 3.07 -0.95
C GLY A 2 -15.17 3.94 -0.26
N ASP A 3 -16.17 3.30 0.33
CA ASP A 3 -17.29 3.97 1.01
C ASP A 3 -16.99 4.38 2.45
N SER A 4 -15.77 4.12 2.97
CA SER A 4 -15.35 4.70 4.24
C SER A 4 -15.34 6.23 4.14
N GLU A 5 -15.74 6.87 5.23
CA GLU A 5 -15.68 8.32 5.40
C GLU A 5 -14.27 8.85 5.08
N LYS A 6 -14.24 10.05 4.51
CA LYS A 6 -12.99 10.71 4.15
C LYS A 6 -12.47 11.50 5.34
N ILE A 7 -11.15 11.64 5.42
CA ILE A 7 -10.54 12.48 6.45
C ILE A 7 -10.77 13.94 6.08
N ASP A 8 -11.46 14.67 6.95
CA ASP A 8 -11.69 16.10 6.80
C ASP A 8 -10.38 16.89 6.77
N ASN A 9 -10.37 18.01 6.04
CA ASN A 9 -9.20 18.89 5.90
C ASN A 9 -7.91 18.16 5.47
N SER A 10 -8.03 17.09 4.68
CA SER A 10 -6.88 16.30 4.24
C SER A 10 -5.85 17.15 3.48
N GLY A 11 -4.57 16.97 3.81
CA GLY A 11 -3.44 17.66 3.18
C GLY A 11 -2.32 16.70 2.74
N PRO A 12 -1.13 17.22 2.39
CA PRO A 12 0.02 16.39 1.99
C PRO A 12 0.47 15.36 3.05
N ASN A 13 0.13 15.61 4.32
CA ASN A 13 0.45 14.74 5.46
C ASN A 13 -0.69 13.81 5.88
N SER A 14 -1.78 13.76 5.12
CA SER A 14 -2.89 12.83 5.33
C SER A 14 -2.70 11.56 4.50
N TYR A 15 -3.42 10.50 4.85
CA TYR A 15 -3.38 9.17 4.25
C TYR A 15 -1.98 8.53 4.31
N THR A 16 -1.27 8.76 5.41
CA THR A 16 0.03 8.13 5.66
C THR A 16 -0.14 6.67 6.09
N ILE A 17 0.93 5.86 5.98
CA ILE A 17 0.87 4.47 6.45
C ILE A 17 0.52 4.36 7.94
N PRO A 18 1.11 5.17 8.86
CA PRO A 18 0.71 5.15 10.27
C PRO A 18 -0.76 5.53 10.48
N GLU A 19 -1.30 6.50 9.74
CA GLU A 19 -2.71 6.88 9.85
C GLU A 19 -3.65 5.77 9.37
N HIS A 20 -3.30 5.11 8.25
CA HIS A 20 -4.02 3.93 7.78
C HIS A 20 -3.96 2.77 8.78
N ALA A 21 -2.81 2.51 9.41
CA ALA A 21 -2.67 1.47 10.41
C ALA A 21 -3.55 1.74 11.63
N ARG A 22 -3.54 2.98 12.16
CA ARG A 22 -4.39 3.38 13.29
C ARG A 22 -5.87 3.14 13.01
N LEU A 23 -6.36 3.57 11.85
CA LEU A 23 -7.76 3.38 11.46
C LEU A 23 -8.12 1.91 11.28
N LEU A 24 -7.24 1.13 10.62
CA LEU A 24 -7.47 -0.30 10.41
C LEU A 24 -7.50 -1.07 11.73
N PHE A 25 -6.58 -0.77 12.66
CA PHE A 25 -6.48 -1.51 13.92
C PHE A 25 -7.70 -1.23 14.80
N ALA A 26 -8.13 0.03 14.89
CA ALA A 26 -9.36 0.39 15.58
C ALA A 26 -10.59 -0.29 14.98
N LEU A 27 -10.66 -0.42 13.65
CA LEU A 27 -11.73 -1.16 12.98
C LEU A 27 -11.71 -2.65 13.34
N LEU A 28 -10.54 -3.29 13.30
CA LEU A 28 -10.41 -4.72 13.63
C LEU A 28 -10.79 -4.99 15.10
N GLU A 29 -10.41 -4.10 16.01
CA GLU A 29 -10.82 -4.14 17.42
C GLU A 29 -12.34 -4.01 17.56
N ALA A 30 -12.95 -3.00 16.92
CA ALA A 30 -14.39 -2.78 16.94
C ALA A 30 -15.20 -3.96 16.36
N LEU A 31 -14.61 -4.70 15.43
CA LEU A 31 -15.19 -5.92 14.85
C LEU A 31 -14.94 -7.18 15.69
N GLY A 32 -14.20 -7.08 16.81
CA GLY A 32 -13.89 -8.22 17.67
C GLY A 32 -12.89 -9.20 17.06
N VAL A 33 -12.03 -8.73 16.15
CA VAL A 33 -11.00 -9.55 15.49
C VAL A 33 -9.81 -9.73 16.43
N THR A 34 -9.90 -10.73 17.32
CA THR A 34 -8.95 -10.91 18.44
C THR A 34 -8.25 -12.27 18.50
N GLU A 35 -8.77 -13.31 17.84
CA GLU A 35 -8.14 -14.63 17.81
C GLU A 35 -8.40 -15.41 16.51
N LYS A 36 -7.53 -16.39 16.21
CA LYS A 36 -7.61 -17.31 15.07
C LYS A 36 -7.77 -16.63 13.69
N VAL A 37 -7.20 -15.44 13.56
CA VAL A 37 -7.35 -14.56 12.39
C VAL A 37 -6.54 -15.09 11.21
N THR A 38 -7.19 -15.21 10.05
CA THR A 38 -6.52 -15.50 8.78
C THR A 38 -6.52 -14.24 7.93
N LEU A 39 -5.33 -13.69 7.69
CA LEU A 39 -5.17 -12.50 6.86
C LEU A 39 -5.08 -12.89 5.38
N VAL A 40 -5.89 -12.25 4.53
CA VAL A 40 -5.79 -12.35 3.06
C VAL A 40 -5.52 -10.95 2.52
N ILE A 41 -4.28 -10.69 2.12
CA ILE A 41 -3.78 -9.32 1.93
C ILE A 41 -3.10 -9.13 0.57
N HIS A 42 -3.22 -7.93 0.01
CA HIS A 42 -2.74 -7.59 -1.34
C HIS A 42 -2.09 -6.21 -1.36
N ASP A 43 -1.01 -6.07 -2.12
CA ASP A 43 -0.32 -4.78 -2.35
C ASP A 43 -0.03 -4.04 -1.03
N ARG A 44 -0.37 -2.76 -0.90
CA ARG A 44 -0.17 -1.96 0.33
C ARG A 44 -0.90 -2.52 1.54
N GLY A 45 -2.00 -3.23 1.31
CA GLY A 45 -2.72 -3.96 2.35
C GLY A 45 -1.85 -5.03 3.00
N SER A 46 -0.84 -5.54 2.30
CA SER A 46 0.13 -6.46 2.90
C SER A 46 0.97 -5.78 3.97
N GLY A 47 1.46 -4.57 3.75
CA GLY A 47 2.26 -3.84 4.74
C GLY A 47 1.49 -3.58 6.04
N LEU A 48 0.22 -3.18 5.92
CA LEU A 48 -0.68 -2.99 7.06
C LEU A 48 -1.01 -4.32 7.76
N GLY A 49 -1.32 -5.36 6.99
CA GLY A 49 -1.62 -6.69 7.54
C GLY A 49 -0.43 -7.33 8.23
N PHE A 50 0.76 -7.22 7.66
CA PHE A 50 2.00 -7.68 8.28
C PHE A 50 2.29 -6.91 9.57
N HIS A 51 2.07 -5.59 9.59
CA HIS A 51 2.23 -4.80 10.81
C HIS A 51 1.21 -5.17 11.91
N TRP A 52 -0.05 -5.44 11.53
CA TRP A 52 -1.05 -5.91 12.49
C TRP A 52 -0.68 -7.30 13.04
N ALA A 53 -0.28 -8.23 12.17
CA ALA A 53 0.15 -9.56 12.56
C ALA A 53 1.34 -9.53 13.52
N GLU A 54 2.27 -8.62 13.28
CA GLU A 54 3.45 -8.39 14.12
C GLU A 54 3.07 -8.01 15.56
N THR A 55 2.09 -7.12 15.70
CA THR A 55 1.63 -6.59 16.98
C THR A 55 0.62 -7.52 17.66
N HIS A 56 0.04 -8.48 16.93
CA HIS A 56 -1.01 -9.39 17.39
C HIS A 56 -0.67 -10.87 17.10
N ARG A 57 0.59 -11.28 17.31
CA ARG A 57 1.11 -12.60 16.89
C ARG A 57 0.25 -13.78 17.36
N ASN A 58 -0.24 -13.72 18.60
CA ASN A 58 -1.06 -14.79 19.19
C ASN A 58 -2.47 -14.89 18.57
N ALA A 59 -2.94 -13.81 17.95
CA ALA A 59 -4.24 -13.79 17.28
C ALA A 59 -4.18 -14.42 15.88
N VAL A 60 -3.00 -14.50 15.26
CA VAL A 60 -2.86 -14.91 13.86
C VAL A 60 -2.83 -16.43 13.74
N LYS A 61 -3.79 -16.97 12.99
CA LYS A 61 -3.82 -18.38 12.55
C LYS A 61 -3.03 -18.61 11.26
N GLY A 62 -3.03 -17.63 10.36
CA GLY A 62 -2.35 -17.76 9.08
C GLY A 62 -2.41 -16.49 8.24
N ILE A 63 -1.55 -16.42 7.22
CA ILE A 63 -1.46 -15.28 6.31
C ILE A 63 -1.34 -15.81 4.88
N ALA A 64 -2.26 -15.40 4.01
CA ALA A 64 -2.17 -15.55 2.56
C ALA A 64 -1.98 -14.15 1.95
N PHE A 65 -1.01 -14.00 1.06
CA PHE A 65 -0.73 -12.71 0.43
C PHE A 65 -0.44 -12.85 -1.06
N MET A 66 -0.71 -11.79 -1.82
CA MET A 66 -0.42 -11.70 -3.26
C MET A 66 0.08 -10.29 -3.59
N GLU A 67 1.03 -10.17 -4.51
CA GLU A 67 1.71 -8.89 -4.83
C GLU A 67 2.11 -8.10 -3.57
N GLY A 68 2.58 -8.81 -2.54
CA GLY A 68 2.84 -8.24 -1.23
C GLY A 68 4.17 -7.49 -1.17
N ILE A 69 4.17 -6.35 -0.48
CA ILE A 69 5.38 -5.63 -0.12
C ILE A 69 6.00 -6.31 1.11
N VAL A 70 6.82 -7.33 0.86
CA VAL A 70 7.49 -8.12 1.90
C VAL A 70 8.84 -7.54 2.33
N THR A 71 9.38 -6.59 1.57
CA THR A 71 10.70 -5.98 1.80
C THR A 71 10.72 -4.50 1.45
N THR A 72 11.75 -3.81 1.94
CA THR A 72 12.17 -2.51 1.41
C THR A 72 12.93 -2.71 0.11
N PHE A 73 12.84 -1.74 -0.80
CA PHE A 73 13.64 -1.74 -2.02
C PHE A 73 14.90 -0.88 -1.83
N PRO A 74 16.11 -1.47 -1.79
CA PRO A 74 17.35 -0.74 -1.53
C PRO A 74 17.66 0.33 -2.56
N THR A 75 17.38 0.01 -3.83
CA THR A 75 17.57 0.89 -4.99
C THR A 75 16.42 0.68 -5.97
N TRP A 76 16.26 1.61 -6.91
CA TRP A 76 15.29 1.47 -8.00
C TRP A 76 15.46 0.18 -8.80
N ASP A 77 16.69 -0.32 -8.97
CA ASP A 77 16.97 -1.54 -9.74
C ASP A 77 16.35 -2.82 -9.14
N HIS A 78 15.97 -2.78 -7.86
CA HIS A 78 15.28 -3.88 -7.19
C HIS A 78 13.76 -3.85 -7.39
N PHE A 79 13.26 -2.85 -8.11
CA PHE A 79 11.84 -2.65 -8.38
C PHE A 79 11.55 -2.72 -9.89
N ASN A 80 10.29 -2.98 -10.26
CA ASN A 80 9.87 -3.09 -11.65
C ASN A 80 10.27 -1.83 -12.45
N LYS A 81 11.15 -2.02 -13.43
CA LYS A 81 11.72 -0.96 -14.28
C LYS A 81 10.65 -0.17 -15.05
N GLU A 82 9.59 -0.83 -15.48
CA GLU A 82 8.48 -0.19 -16.21
C GLU A 82 7.76 0.85 -15.35
N LEU A 83 7.76 0.66 -14.03
CA LEU A 83 7.11 1.56 -13.07
C LEU A 83 8.05 2.66 -12.56
N HIS A 84 9.34 2.66 -12.91
CA HIS A 84 10.27 3.70 -12.44
C HIS A 84 9.84 5.10 -12.87
N GLY A 85 9.52 5.29 -14.15
CA GLY A 85 9.08 6.58 -14.70
C GLY A 85 7.80 7.08 -14.03
N PRO A 86 6.69 6.32 -14.12
CA PRO A 86 5.42 6.71 -13.51
C PRO A 86 5.52 7.00 -12.00
N ILE A 87 6.23 6.18 -11.23
CA ILE A 87 6.37 6.40 -9.78
C ILE A 87 7.26 7.62 -9.48
N LYS A 88 8.36 7.82 -10.21
CA LYS A 88 9.18 9.04 -10.07
C LYS A 88 8.37 10.30 -10.37
N GLN A 89 7.52 10.26 -11.39
CA GLN A 89 6.67 11.39 -11.75
C GLN A 89 5.62 11.67 -10.66
N LEU A 90 4.97 10.63 -10.14
CA LEU A 90 4.02 10.73 -9.02
C LEU A 90 4.66 11.21 -7.71
N ARG A 91 5.96 11.00 -7.53
CA ARG A 91 6.75 11.50 -6.38
C ARG A 91 7.29 12.91 -6.61
N GLY A 92 7.30 13.36 -7.85
CA GLY A 92 7.77 14.69 -8.24
C GLY A 92 6.71 15.78 -8.01
N PRO A 93 7.06 17.04 -8.34
CA PRO A 93 6.17 18.19 -8.16
C PRO A 93 4.83 18.05 -8.92
N GLU A 94 4.80 17.33 -10.04
CA GLU A 94 3.59 17.08 -10.82
C GLU A 94 2.67 15.98 -10.23
N GLY A 95 3.13 15.26 -9.21
CA GLY A 95 2.42 14.10 -8.68
C GLY A 95 1.04 14.42 -8.13
N GLU A 96 0.91 15.53 -7.40
CA GLU A 96 -0.41 15.98 -6.91
C GLU A 96 -1.34 16.28 -8.07
N LYS A 97 -0.90 17.01 -9.10
CA LYS A 97 -1.71 17.29 -10.28
C LYS A 97 -2.15 16.01 -10.99
N MET A 98 -1.23 15.07 -11.21
CA MET A 98 -1.51 13.79 -11.85
C MET A 98 -2.58 12.97 -11.12
N ALA A 99 -2.53 12.92 -9.79
CA ALA A 99 -3.52 12.17 -9.03
C ALA A 99 -4.83 12.94 -8.83
N LEU A 100 -4.76 14.21 -8.43
CA LEU A 100 -5.93 15.00 -8.04
C LEU A 100 -6.76 15.43 -9.24
N GLU A 101 -6.10 15.88 -10.31
CA GLU A 101 -6.79 16.43 -11.49
C GLU A 101 -7.00 15.37 -12.59
N HIS A 102 -6.05 14.46 -12.74
CA HIS A 102 -6.09 13.46 -13.83
C HIS A 102 -6.49 12.06 -13.36
N ASN A 103 -6.67 11.85 -12.05
CA ASN A 103 -7.00 10.54 -11.46
C ASN A 103 -6.11 9.41 -12.01
N PHE A 104 -4.85 9.72 -12.26
CA PHE A 104 -3.93 8.91 -13.07
C PHE A 104 -3.85 7.45 -12.61
N PHE A 105 -3.91 7.22 -11.29
CA PHE A 105 -3.91 5.87 -10.74
C PHE A 105 -5.10 5.04 -11.22
N ILE A 106 -6.31 5.59 -11.16
CA ILE A 106 -7.55 4.88 -11.48
C ILE A 106 -7.75 4.78 -13.00
N GLU A 107 -7.40 5.84 -13.73
CA GLU A 107 -7.68 5.95 -15.17
C GLU A 107 -6.59 5.34 -16.06
N LYS A 108 -5.35 5.22 -15.56
CA LYS A 108 -4.20 4.75 -16.35
C LYS A 108 -3.50 3.56 -15.73
N LEU A 109 -3.08 3.66 -14.47
CA LEU A 109 -2.23 2.65 -13.84
C LEU A 109 -3.01 1.35 -13.56
N LEU A 110 -4.20 1.45 -12.97
CA LEU A 110 -5.03 0.30 -12.62
C LEU A 110 -5.50 -0.51 -13.86
N PRO A 111 -6.02 0.10 -14.95
CA PRO A 111 -6.37 -0.66 -16.15
C PRO A 111 -5.17 -1.34 -16.81
N GLY A 112 -3.99 -0.69 -16.79
CA GLY A 112 -2.75 -1.25 -17.33
C GLY A 112 -2.21 -2.44 -16.52
N ALA A 113 -2.53 -2.52 -15.23
CA ALA A 113 -2.13 -3.62 -14.36
C ALA A 113 -3.05 -4.85 -14.46
N ILE A 114 -4.06 -4.84 -15.34
CA ILE A 114 -5.02 -5.94 -15.50
C ILE A 114 -4.95 -6.44 -16.94
N LEU A 115 -4.53 -7.70 -17.11
CA LEU A 115 -4.37 -8.32 -18.44
C LEU A 115 -5.65 -8.35 -19.27
N ARG A 116 -6.80 -8.57 -18.61
CA ARG A 116 -8.10 -8.49 -19.28
C ARG A 116 -8.59 -7.04 -19.31
N GLY A 117 -9.24 -6.65 -20.40
CA GLY A 117 -9.98 -5.39 -20.42
C GLY A 117 -10.97 -5.28 -19.25
N LEU A 118 -10.97 -4.13 -18.57
CA LEU A 118 -12.02 -3.78 -17.62
C LEU A 118 -13.26 -3.32 -18.42
N SER A 119 -14.30 -4.15 -18.49
CA SER A 119 -15.55 -3.81 -19.19
C SER A 119 -16.75 -3.72 -18.25
N GLY A 120 -17.78 -3.01 -18.71
CA GLY A 120 -19.09 -2.97 -18.07
C GLY A 120 -19.12 -2.26 -16.72
N ARG A 121 -19.85 -2.85 -15.77
CA ARG A 121 -20.14 -2.26 -14.45
C ARG A 121 -18.88 -1.99 -13.62
N ARG A 122 -17.85 -2.84 -13.75
CA ARG A 122 -16.59 -2.77 -13.00
C ARG A 122 -15.71 -1.58 -13.40
N ALA A 123 -15.70 -1.23 -14.69
CA ALA A 123 -14.99 -0.04 -15.17
C ALA A 123 -15.70 1.25 -14.71
N ARG A 124 -17.05 1.25 -14.69
CA ARG A 124 -17.85 2.43 -14.31
C ARG A 124 -17.85 2.72 -12.81
N SER A 125 -17.74 1.70 -11.96
CA SER A 125 -17.74 1.87 -10.50
C SER A 125 -16.45 2.47 -9.95
N LEU A 126 -15.31 2.29 -10.65
CA LEU A 126 -14.01 2.76 -10.19
C LEU A 126 -13.91 4.30 -10.15
N PRO A 127 -14.27 5.05 -11.21
CA PRO A 127 -14.31 6.51 -11.14
C PRO A 127 -15.32 7.06 -10.12
N GLN A 128 -16.44 6.36 -9.88
CA GLN A 128 -17.42 6.78 -8.87
C GLN A 128 -16.90 6.65 -7.44
N ALA A 129 -16.13 5.61 -7.14
CA ALA A 129 -15.50 5.44 -5.83
C ALA A 129 -14.33 6.43 -5.60
N PHE A 130 -13.83 7.04 -6.67
CA PHE A 130 -12.68 7.95 -6.68
C PHE A 130 -12.96 9.21 -7.51
N PRO A 131 -13.91 10.07 -7.09
CA PRO A 131 -14.12 11.36 -7.76
C PRO A 131 -12.86 12.23 -7.66
N ARG A 132 -12.68 13.17 -8.59
CA ARG A 132 -11.51 14.06 -8.65
C ARG A 132 -11.52 15.06 -7.49
N SER A 133 -11.11 14.61 -6.32
CA SER A 133 -10.94 15.41 -5.10
C SER A 133 -9.76 14.88 -4.30
N ARG A 134 -9.13 15.75 -3.51
CA ARG A 134 -8.01 15.38 -2.64
C ARG A 134 -8.35 14.26 -1.65
N GLN A 135 -9.55 14.29 -1.11
CA GLN A 135 -10.04 13.26 -0.19
C GLN A 135 -10.19 11.88 -0.85
N SER A 136 -10.51 11.85 -2.13
CA SER A 136 -10.75 10.61 -2.87
C SER A 136 -9.49 10.07 -3.53
N THR A 137 -8.71 10.93 -4.18
CA THR A 137 -7.50 10.57 -4.96
C THR A 137 -6.19 10.72 -4.18
N GLY A 138 -6.22 11.39 -3.02
CA GLY A 138 -5.11 11.50 -2.08
C GLY A 138 -4.62 10.16 -1.53
N PRO A 139 -5.50 9.23 -1.08
CA PRO A 139 -5.07 7.91 -0.64
C PRO A 139 -4.29 7.10 -1.70
N PRO A 140 -4.77 6.91 -2.95
CA PRO A 140 -4.00 6.20 -3.96
C PRO A 140 -2.71 6.92 -4.36
N LEU A 141 -2.70 8.27 -4.42
CA LEU A 141 -1.47 9.04 -4.62
C LEU A 141 -0.45 8.76 -3.52
N ARG A 142 -0.87 8.85 -2.25
CA ARG A 142 0.02 8.74 -1.10
C ARG A 142 0.56 7.32 -0.94
N GLY A 143 -0.22 6.31 -1.36
CA GLY A 143 0.21 4.93 -1.51
C GLY A 143 1.43 4.79 -2.43
N LEU A 144 1.44 5.44 -3.59
CA LEU A 144 2.57 5.38 -4.54
C LEU A 144 3.72 6.32 -4.18
N ALA A 145 3.42 7.48 -3.60
CA ALA A 145 4.44 8.43 -3.17
C ALA A 145 5.31 7.85 -2.03
N HIS A 146 4.72 7.11 -1.09
CA HIS A 146 5.43 6.44 0.02
C HIS A 146 5.92 5.02 -0.29
N PHE A 147 6.40 4.78 -1.50
CA PHE A 147 7.11 3.53 -1.83
C PHE A 147 8.27 3.30 -0.83
N PRO A 148 8.42 2.08 -0.27
CA PRO A 148 9.34 1.84 0.83
C PRO A 148 10.80 1.87 0.38
N SER A 149 11.47 2.97 0.68
CA SER A 149 12.92 3.04 0.71
C SER A 149 13.44 2.44 2.01
N LYS A 150 14.76 2.23 2.12
CA LYS A 150 15.41 1.78 3.37
C LYS A 150 15.02 2.62 4.60
N GLU A 151 14.65 3.87 4.40
CA GLU A 151 14.30 4.82 5.46
C GLU A 151 12.85 4.67 5.96
N THR A 152 11.96 4.03 5.20
CA THR A 152 10.51 4.07 5.47
C THR A 152 9.94 2.81 6.14
N LEU A 153 10.64 1.66 6.13
CA LEU A 153 10.18 0.43 6.79
C LEU A 153 11.28 -0.39 7.50
N PRO A 154 12.16 0.18 8.35
CA PRO A 154 13.09 -0.65 9.13
C PRO A 154 12.36 -1.66 10.03
N THR A 155 11.20 -1.28 10.58
CA THR A 155 10.48 -2.05 11.59
C THR A 155 9.72 -3.24 11.03
N LEU A 156 9.25 -3.18 9.77
CA LEU A 156 8.47 -4.24 9.10
C LEU A 156 9.34 -5.43 8.66
N TRP A 157 10.59 -5.17 8.29
CA TRP A 157 11.53 -6.21 7.83
C TRP A 157 12.04 -7.09 8.98
N LEU A 158 12.37 -6.48 10.12
CA LEU A 158 12.84 -7.19 11.31
C LEU A 158 11.77 -8.12 11.91
N SER A 159 10.50 -7.81 11.67
CA SER A 159 9.35 -8.49 12.26
C SER A 159 8.80 -9.65 11.45
N LEU A 160 8.98 -9.65 10.12
CA LEU A 160 8.59 -10.74 9.22
C LEU A 160 9.54 -11.94 9.27
N ARG A 161 10.78 -11.72 9.71
CA ARG A 161 11.84 -12.74 9.78
C ARG A 161 11.47 -14.02 10.53
N PRO A 162 10.78 -13.97 11.70
CA PRO A 162 10.29 -15.17 12.38
C PRO A 162 9.01 -15.77 11.78
N MET A 163 8.29 -15.07 10.89
CA MET A 163 6.99 -15.52 10.35
C MET A 163 7.08 -16.20 8.98
N VAL A 164 8.16 -15.99 8.23
CA VAL A 164 8.39 -16.62 6.91
C VAL A 164 9.78 -17.28 6.90
N PRO A 165 9.86 -18.59 7.19
CA PRO A 165 11.11 -19.34 7.08
C PRO A 165 11.66 -19.25 5.65
N GLY A 166 12.92 -18.80 5.49
CA GLY A 166 13.59 -18.74 4.18
C GLY A 166 13.67 -17.37 3.50
N LEU A 167 13.24 -16.28 4.15
CA LEU A 167 13.46 -14.91 3.63
C LEU A 167 14.97 -14.62 3.47
N PRO A 168 15.45 -14.22 2.27
CA PRO A 168 16.87 -13.98 2.02
C PRO A 168 17.40 -12.79 2.81
N HIS A 169 18.66 -12.88 3.24
CA HIS A 169 19.37 -11.76 3.86
C HIS A 169 19.45 -10.57 2.89
N PRO A 170 19.21 -9.33 3.34
CA PRO A 170 19.73 -8.18 2.61
C PRO A 170 21.25 -8.32 2.70
N ARG A 171 21.92 -8.60 1.57
CA ARG A 171 23.37 -8.55 1.52
C ARG A 171 23.76 -7.13 1.96
N SER A 172 24.43 -7.03 3.10
CA SER A 172 25.22 -5.85 3.43
C SER A 172 26.18 -5.63 2.27
N PRO A 173 26.18 -4.46 1.61
CA PRO A 173 27.30 -4.14 0.73
C PRO A 173 28.53 -4.02 1.65
N SER A 174 29.36 -5.04 1.66
CA SER A 174 30.75 -4.92 2.09
C SER A 174 31.40 -3.94 1.14
N PHE A 175 31.74 -2.75 1.64
CA PHE A 175 32.61 -1.85 0.94
C PHE A 175 34.05 -2.33 1.16
N SER A 176 34.73 -2.61 0.05
CA SER A 176 36.19 -2.61 -0.08
C SER A 176 36.51 -1.68 -1.24
#